data_AF-A0A7S0ALJ7-F1
#
_entry.id   AF-A0A7S0ALJ7-F1
#
_cell.length_a   1.000
_cell.length_b   1.000
_cell.length_c   1.000
_cell.angle_alpha   90.00
_cell.angle_beta   90.00
_cell.angle_gamma   90.00
#
_symmetry.space_group_name_H-M   'P 1'
#
loop_
_entity.id
_entity.type
_entity.pdbx_description
1 polymer ?
#
loop_
_entity_poly.entity_id
_entity_poly.type
_entity_poly.pdbx_seq_one_letter_code
_entity_poly.pdbx_strand_id
1 'polypeptide(L)'
;TPPFMPLGSGTLPRDAQRAACRFEMRGGIEAYCRAAATALAPMGWVSLVMDALRPERYARAFALAGLALRRRILVRPRPEAPPTYLVYQGGHGGSFTGDSEVCVR
;
A
#
# COMPACT_ATOMS: atom_id res chain seq x y z
N THR A 1 5.29 -2.33 -1.53
CA THR A 1 5.43 -1.44 -0.36
C THR A 1 5.32 -2.24 0.91
N PRO A 2 6.38 -2.41 1.68
CA PRO A 2 6.25 -2.37 3.13
C PRO A 2 5.80 -0.94 3.53
N PRO A 3 5.17 -0.74 4.70
CA PRO A 3 4.59 0.52 5.14
C PRO A 3 5.69 1.54 5.50
N PHE A 4 6.43 1.98 4.48
CA PHE A 4 7.55 2.89 4.61
C PHE A 4 7.08 4.32 4.89
N MET A 5 7.92 5.04 5.63
CA MET A 5 7.74 6.45 5.93
C MET A 5 8.30 7.33 4.79
N PRO A 6 7.67 8.48 4.49
CA PRO A 6 8.27 9.47 3.60
C PRO A 6 9.64 9.91 4.12
N LEU A 7 10.57 10.20 3.21
CA LEU A 7 11.83 10.80 3.61
C LEU A 7 11.59 12.14 4.32
N GLY A 8 12.31 12.36 5.41
CA GLY A 8 12.16 13.56 6.25
C GLY A 8 11.06 13.49 7.30
N SER A 9 10.20 12.46 7.32
CA SER A 9 9.13 12.34 8.33
C SER A 9 9.59 11.77 9.68
N GLY A 10 10.90 11.56 9.86
CA GLY A 10 11.46 10.99 11.08
C GLY A 10 12.97 10.82 11.00
N THR A 11 13.57 10.37 12.10
CA THR A 11 15.02 10.16 12.19
C THR A 11 15.47 8.99 11.32
N LEU A 12 16.33 9.28 10.34
CA LEU A 12 16.93 8.26 9.50
C LEU A 12 17.95 7.43 10.31
N PRO A 13 17.85 6.10 10.31
CA PRO A 13 18.89 5.23 10.85
C PRO A 13 20.22 5.47 10.14
N ARG A 14 21.34 5.41 10.88
CA ARG A 14 22.69 5.44 10.29
C ARG A 14 22.99 4.20 9.44
N ASP A 15 22.42 3.07 9.83
CA ASP A 15 22.52 1.83 9.08
C ASP A 15 21.66 1.91 7.80
N ALA A 16 22.32 1.76 6.65
CA ALA A 16 21.70 1.95 5.35
C ALA A 16 20.59 0.93 5.05
N GLN A 17 20.74 -0.33 5.52
CA GLN A 17 19.74 -1.36 5.32
C GLN A 17 18.48 -1.04 6.13
N ARG A 18 18.63 -0.67 7.40
CA ARG A 18 17.51 -0.26 8.26
C ARG A 18 16.82 1.00 7.75
N ALA A 19 17.57 1.95 7.18
CA ALA A 19 16.99 3.14 6.56
C ALA A 19 16.11 2.76 5.36
N ALA A 20 16.61 1.94 4.43
CA ALA A 20 15.87 1.49 3.26
C ALA A 20 14.66 0.59 3.60
N CYS A 21 14.69 -0.10 4.74
CA CYS A 21 13.55 -0.88 5.25
C CYS A 21 12.50 -0.05 6.00
N ARG A 22 12.78 1.22 6.32
CA ARG A 22 11.87 2.08 7.08
C ARG A 22 11.32 3.23 6.26
N PHE A 23 12.10 3.72 5.30
CA PHE A 23 11.78 4.91 4.52
C PHE A 23 11.70 4.61 3.03
N GLU A 24 10.97 5.45 2.30
CA GLU A 24 10.74 5.35 0.85
C GLU A 24 11.99 5.67 -0.01
N MET A 25 13.17 5.14 0.35
CA MET A 25 14.43 5.37 -0.36
C MET A 25 14.48 4.76 -1.76
N ARG A 26 13.61 3.80 -2.05
CA ARG A 26 13.52 3.10 -3.34
C ARG A 26 12.22 3.42 -4.09
N GLY A 27 11.58 4.54 -3.73
CA GLY A 27 10.30 4.97 -4.24
C GLY A 27 9.13 4.62 -3.31
N GLY A 28 8.14 5.50 -3.29
CA GLY A 28 6.89 5.33 -2.56
C GLY A 28 5.88 4.46 -3.30
N ILE A 29 4.65 4.46 -2.78
CA ILE A 29 3.51 3.73 -3.36
C ILE A 29 3.34 3.98 -4.87
N GLU A 30 3.61 5.20 -5.34
CA GLU A 30 3.49 5.60 -6.74
C GLU A 30 4.42 4.78 -7.65
N ALA A 31 5.65 4.53 -7.20
CA ALA A 31 6.62 3.72 -7.95
C ALA A 31 6.19 2.25 -7.99
N TYR A 32 5.65 1.72 -6.89
CA TYR A 32 5.13 0.35 -6.84
C TYR A 32 3.89 0.16 -7.70
N CYS A 33 2.95 1.12 -7.70
CA CYS A 33 1.76 1.07 -8.56
C CYS A 33 2.15 1.08 -10.04
N ARG A 34 3.09 1.95 -10.44
CA ARG A 34 3.60 1.97 -11.83
C ARG A 34 4.28 0.66 -12.20
N ALA A 35 5.15 0.13 -11.34
CA ALA A 35 5.82 -1.14 -11.59
C ALA A 35 4.81 -2.30 -11.71
N ALA A 36 3.79 -2.33 -10.85
CA ALA A 36 2.72 -3.31 -10.92
C ALA A 36 1.94 -3.20 -12.24
N ALA A 37 1.54 -1.99 -12.65
CA ALA A 37 0.84 -1.79 -13.91
C ALA A 37 1.63 -2.26 -15.14
N THR A 38 2.96 -2.21 -15.11
CA THR A 38 3.78 -2.74 -16.21
C THR A 38 3.94 -4.26 -16.14
N ALA A 39 4.00 -4.84 -14.95
CA ALA A 39 4.33 -6.25 -14.75
C ALA A 39 3.12 -7.20 -14.74
N LEU A 40 1.90 -6.67 -14.52
CA LEU A 40 0.71 -7.49 -14.41
C LEU A 40 0.26 -8.05 -15.77
N ALA A 41 -0.14 -9.33 -15.76
CA ALA A 41 -0.95 -9.89 -16.83
C ALA A 41 -2.32 -9.17 -16.90
N PRO A 42 -3.07 -9.24 -18.03
CA PRO A 42 -4.36 -8.55 -18.18
C PRO A 42 -5.38 -8.83 -17.06
N MET A 43 -5.42 -10.07 -16.56
CA MET A 43 -6.29 -10.48 -15.45
C MET A 43 -5.54 -10.64 -14.11
N GLY A 44 -4.29 -10.17 -14.05
CA GLY A 44 -3.43 -10.27 -12.90
C GLY A 44 -3.93 -9.46 -11.69
N TRP A 45 -3.38 -9.80 -10.53
CA TRP A 45 -3.65 -9.14 -9.27
C TRP A 45 -2.38 -8.54 -8.69
N VAL A 46 -2.47 -7.30 -8.23
CA VAL A 46 -1.50 -6.72 -7.30
C VAL A 46 -2.13 -6.62 -5.91
N SER A 47 -1.34 -6.92 -4.87
CA SER A 47 -1.66 -6.62 -3.48
C SER A 47 -0.56 -5.75 -2.88
N LEU A 48 -0.94 -4.59 -2.36
CA LEU A 48 -0.03 -3.67 -1.69
C LEU A 48 -0.49 -3.46 -0.25
N VAL A 49 0.45 -3.46 0.68
CA VAL A 49 0.23 -3.14 2.09
C VAL A 49 0.82 -1.76 2.37
N MET A 50 0.07 -0.92 3.10
CA MET A 50 0.46 0.44 3.48
C MET A 50 0.02 0.68 4.92
N ASP A 51 0.49 1.75 5.55
CA ASP A 51 -0.15 2.24 6.78
C ASP A 51 -1.59 2.71 6.51
N ALA A 52 -2.41 2.77 7.55
CA ALA A 52 -3.79 3.22 7.43
C ALA A 52 -3.95 4.76 7.43
N LEU A 53 -2.88 5.54 7.59
CA LEU A 53 -2.97 6.99 7.85
C LEU A 53 -3.19 7.82 6.59
N ARG A 54 -2.88 7.30 5.40
CA ARG A 54 -2.83 8.10 4.16
C ARG A 54 -3.64 7.49 3.00
N PRO A 55 -4.91 7.07 3.21
CA PRO A 55 -5.71 6.36 2.20
C PRO A 55 -5.88 7.14 0.90
N GLU A 56 -6.00 8.46 0.96
CA GLU A 56 -6.16 9.32 -0.22
C GLU A 56 -4.93 9.27 -1.15
N ARG A 57 -3.72 9.24 -0.59
CA ARG A 57 -2.47 9.12 -1.37
C ARG A 57 -2.45 7.80 -2.14
N TYR A 58 -2.86 6.71 -1.51
CA TYR A 58 -2.85 5.38 -2.14
C TYR A 58 -3.91 5.26 -3.23
N ALA A 59 -5.12 5.78 -2.99
CA ALA A 59 -6.18 5.82 -3.99
C ALA A 59 -5.72 6.61 -5.23
N ARG A 60 -5.09 7.77 -5.03
CA ARG A 60 -4.52 8.57 -6.11
C ARG A 60 -3.41 7.84 -6.87
N ALA A 61 -2.50 7.17 -6.16
CA ALA A 61 -1.41 6.41 -6.77
C ALA A 61 -1.92 5.24 -7.64
N PHE A 62 -2.94 4.52 -7.17
CA PHE A 62 -3.61 3.46 -7.94
C PHE A 62 -4.24 4.01 -9.22
N ALA A 63 -5.04 5.09 -9.09
CA ALA A 63 -5.72 5.71 -10.23
C ALA A 63 -4.73 6.23 -11.28
N LEU A 64 -3.68 6.94 -10.86
CA LEU A 64 -2.65 7.46 -11.77
C LEU A 64 -1.86 6.37 -12.50
N ALA A 65 -1.75 5.18 -11.91
CA ALA A 65 -1.11 4.02 -12.54
C ALA A 65 -2.06 3.23 -13.46
N GLY A 66 -3.33 3.64 -13.59
CA GLY A 66 -4.34 2.91 -14.36
C GLY A 66 -4.76 1.58 -13.71
N LEU A 67 -4.56 1.43 -12.39
CA LEU A 67 -4.99 0.26 -11.64
C LEU A 67 -6.37 0.50 -11.03
N ALA A 68 -7.29 -0.43 -11.24
CA ALA A 68 -8.59 -0.45 -10.59
C ALA A 68 -8.50 -1.11 -9.21
N LEU A 69 -8.95 -0.40 -8.17
CA LEU A 69 -9.12 -0.97 -6.83
C LEU A 69 -10.32 -1.92 -6.82
N ARG A 70 -10.08 -3.19 -6.49
CA ARG A 70 -11.13 -4.22 -6.38
C ARG A 70 -11.49 -4.51 -4.93
N ARG A 71 -10.51 -4.55 -4.04
CA ARG A 71 -10.73 -4.81 -2.61
C ARG A 71 -9.86 -3.91 -1.74
N ARG A 72 -10.42 -3.48 -0.62
CA ARG A 72 -9.73 -2.75 0.44
C ARG A 72 -9.91 -3.49 1.75
N ILE A 73 -8.80 -3.82 2.41
CA ILE A 73 -8.79 -4.58 3.66
C ILE A 73 -8.19 -3.72 4.76
N LEU A 74 -8.93 -3.48 5.84
CA LEU A 74 -8.45 -2.82 7.04
C LEU A 74 -7.81 -3.86 7.96
N VAL A 75 -6.56 -3.63 8.36
CA VAL A 75 -5.82 -4.55 9.23
C VAL A 75 -5.68 -3.93 10.61
N ARG A 76 -6.34 -4.55 11.59
CA ARG A 76 -6.34 -4.13 12.99
C ARG A 76 -5.36 -4.96 13.82
N PRO A 77 -4.66 -4.35 14.77
CA PRO A 77 -3.80 -5.07 15.71
C PRO A 77 -4.61 -5.77 16.83
N ARG A 78 -5.85 -5.34 17.06
CA ARG A 78 -6.83 -5.93 18.00
C ARG A 78 -8.23 -5.41 17.65
N PRO A 79 -9.33 -6.09 18.02
CA PRO A 79 -10.67 -5.78 17.50
C PRO A 79 -11.09 -4.31 17.69
N GLU A 80 -10.84 -3.75 18.86
CA GLU A 80 -11.26 -2.38 19.22
C GLU A 80 -10.24 -1.30 18.87
N ALA A 81 -9.10 -1.66 18.27
CA ALA A 81 -8.09 -0.68 17.87
C ALA A 81 -8.35 -0.16 16.45
N PRO A 82 -7.97 1.09 16.15
CA PRO A 82 -7.98 1.57 14.78
C PRO A 82 -7.05 0.71 13.89
N PRO A 83 -7.33 0.61 12.58
CA PRO A 83 -6.46 -0.10 11.65
C PRO A 83 -5.06 0.52 11.67
N THR A 84 -4.03 -0.32 11.70
CA THR A 84 -2.63 0.11 11.57
C THR A 84 -2.18 0.02 10.12
N TYR A 85 -2.72 -0.95 9.38
CA TYR A 85 -2.42 -1.14 7.97
C TYR A 85 -3.67 -1.19 7.12
N LEU A 86 -3.45 -0.92 5.84
CA LEU A 86 -4.41 -1.00 4.76
C LEU A 86 -3.85 -1.94 3.71
N VAL A 87 -4.69 -2.79 3.12
CA VAL A 87 -4.33 -3.59 1.94
C VAL A 87 -5.21 -3.19 0.78
N TYR A 88 -4.60 -2.85 -0.34
CA TYR A 88 -5.29 -2.64 -1.61
C TYR A 88 -5.01 -3.81 -2.52
N GLN A 89 -6.07 -4.37 -3.11
CA GLN A 89 -5.98 -5.40 -4.12
C GLN A 89 -6.69 -4.97 -5.40
N GLY A 90 -6.07 -5.19 -6.54
CA GLY A 90 -6.59 -4.71 -7.83
C GLY A 90 -5.79 -5.16 -9.05
N GLY A 91 -6.00 -4.50 -10.19
CA GLY A 91 -5.35 -4.80 -11.47
C GLY A 91 -5.86 -3.90 -12.62
N HIS A 92 -5.67 -4.30 -13.88
CA HIS A 92 -6.04 -3.50 -15.09
C HIS A 92 -7.56 -3.30 -15.34
N GLY A 93 -8.42 -3.55 -14.35
CA GLY A 93 -9.88 -3.40 -14.49
C GLY A 93 -10.63 -4.05 -13.33
N GLY A 94 -11.95 -4.19 -13.44
CA GLY A 94 -12.82 -4.76 -12.41
C GLY A 94 -13.41 -3.70 -11.47
N SER A 95 -14.41 -4.12 -10.68
CA SER A 95 -15.17 -3.23 -9.80
C SER A 95 -14.77 -3.40 -8.35
N PHE A 96 -14.89 -2.32 -7.58
CA PHE A 96 -14.72 -2.35 -6.13
C PHE A 96 -15.84 -3.18 -5.49
N THR A 97 -15.47 -4.20 -4.72
CA THR A 97 -16.44 -5.11 -4.07
C THR A 97 -16.69 -4.75 -2.60
N GLY A 98 -16.17 -3.62 -2.13
CA GLY A 98 -16.34 -3.16 -0.75
C GLY A 98 -15.12 -3.37 0.14
N ASP A 99 -15.28 -2.94 1.38
CA ASP A 99 -14.30 -3.06 2.45
C ASP A 99 -14.45 -4.40 3.18
N SER A 100 -13.32 -4.95 3.62
CA SER A 100 -13.28 -6.01 4.62
C SER A 100 -12.27 -5.68 5.72
N GLU A 101 -12.32 -6.41 6.83
CA GLU A 101 -11.39 -6.20 7.94
C GLU A 101 -10.78 -7.52 8.41
N VAL A 102 -9.53 -7.45 8.88
CA VAL A 102 -8.81 -8.56 9.52
C VAL A 102 -8.17 -8.05 10.80
N CYS A 103 -8.34 -8.80 11.89
CA CYS A 103 -7.62 -8.59 13.12
C CYS A 103 -6.46 -9.59 13.23
N VAL A 104 -5.23 -9.10 13.28
CA VAL A 104 -4.04 -9.96 13.44
C VAL A 104 -3.79 -10.11 14.95
N ARG A 105 -3.65 -11.35 15.44
CA ARG A 105 -3.38 -11.67 16.84
C ARG A 105 -1.89 -11.88 17.08
#